data_AF-A0A838NFT2-F1
#
_entry.id   AF-A0A838NFT2-F1
#
_cell.length_a   1.000
_cell.length_b   1.000
_cell.length_c   1.000
_cell.angle_alpha   90.00
_cell.angle_beta   90.00
_cell.angle_gamma   90.00
#
_symmetry.space_group_name_H-M   'P 1'
#
loop_
_entity.id
_entity.type
_entity.pdbx_description
1 polymer ?
#
loop_
_entity_poly.entity_id
_entity_poly.type
_entity_poly.pdbx_seq_one_letter_code
_entity_poly.pdbx_strand_id
1 'polypeptide(L)'
;SAVGVAREPADTMALAVRADSFDLALFQAFLPEETASGLTGGLAVNLRVGGTPDKPRASGTVDLRDMEVELPALGVTYSEGRLAGRLDGERFAIDTLRVITGDKEELFASGAIGLEPLADPAIDLTARLTDFRIANSATLRSTASGELRLGGTAAKPTLAGDLSLGRTDVFAGGETAAAVEDVKLTPADLQQLAQRFGPSATVGADEGPGVVDRFRIDLDIRFPRQVWVRKKASPSLDIELAGRINVKQEPGQGMRFFGKVEPIPRRGEMNLYGRKFELVEGSIELQGPAEATTLDVTAQYQVPTQGDGDAEEVLINVQARGRPDSLDLDFSAEPSMPEDDIISYIITGRPASDNPLADQGGGGGVDASQMAIGQLAGNLGGAAGEELGFDVFQIRQEPTRGLTLTAGRYLASRLFVSLQQPLGIGSSAGQQADGSTGPGFELEYSLSRWLRTTLRGGSLPSALLMRGRYAF
;
A
#
# COMPACT_ATOMS: atom_id res chain seq x y z
N SER A 1 38.77 61.51 -34.34
CA SER A 1 37.42 61.96 -33.95
C SER A 1 36.51 60.75 -33.96
N ALA A 2 35.98 60.39 -32.79
CA ALA A 2 35.13 59.22 -32.59
C ALA A 2 33.70 59.49 -33.08
N VAL A 3 33.08 58.51 -33.72
CA VAL A 3 31.63 58.48 -33.96
C VAL A 3 31.10 57.28 -33.18
N GLY A 4 30.32 57.60 -32.15
CA GLY A 4 29.79 56.65 -31.17
C GLY A 4 28.68 55.79 -31.74
N VAL A 5 28.67 54.54 -31.30
CA VAL A 5 27.56 53.61 -31.43
C VAL A 5 26.41 54.16 -30.58
N ALA A 6 25.32 54.57 -31.22
CA ALA A 6 24.06 54.83 -30.55
C ALA A 6 23.54 53.49 -30.00
N ARG A 7 23.52 53.35 -28.67
CA ARG A 7 22.72 52.32 -28.01
C ARG A 7 21.26 52.78 -28.10
N GLU A 8 20.41 51.96 -28.70
CA GLU A 8 18.96 52.14 -28.59
C GLU A 8 18.55 52.17 -27.11
N PRO A 9 17.57 53.00 -26.73
CA PRO A 9 17.04 52.98 -25.37
C PRO A 9 16.44 51.60 -25.13
N ALA A 10 16.89 50.88 -24.10
CA ALA A 10 16.23 49.66 -23.68
C ALA A 10 14.76 50.00 -23.44
N ASP A 11 13.84 49.28 -24.10
CA ASP A 11 12.39 49.53 -23.99
C ASP A 11 11.99 49.42 -22.52
N THR A 12 11.78 50.57 -21.88
CA THR A 12 11.32 50.64 -20.50
C THR A 12 9.82 50.54 -20.47
N MET A 13 9.29 49.60 -19.71
CA MET A 13 7.87 49.42 -19.46
C MET A 13 7.45 50.23 -18.23
N ALA A 14 6.24 50.75 -18.24
CA ALA A 14 5.59 51.35 -17.07
C ALA A 14 4.09 51.01 -17.12
N LEU A 15 3.65 50.14 -16.22
CA LEU A 15 2.29 49.63 -16.15
C LEU A 15 1.74 49.79 -14.74
N ALA A 16 0.52 50.31 -14.61
CA ALA A 16 -0.23 50.29 -13.36
C ALA A 16 -1.36 49.24 -13.50
N VAL A 17 -1.36 48.24 -12.63
CA VAL A 17 -2.35 47.18 -12.60
C VAL A 17 -3.16 47.31 -11.32
N ARG A 18 -4.48 47.48 -11.45
CA ARG A 18 -5.40 47.49 -10.33
C ARG A 18 -6.57 46.57 -10.64
N ALA A 19 -6.82 45.62 -9.75
CA ALA A 19 -8.03 44.80 -9.75
C ALA A 19 -8.50 44.64 -8.31
N ASP A 20 -9.78 44.90 -8.06
CA ASP A 20 -10.36 44.74 -6.73
C ASP A 20 -10.89 43.31 -6.50
N SER A 21 -11.14 42.54 -7.57
CA SER A 21 -11.40 41.09 -7.56
C SER A 21 -11.22 40.51 -8.98
N PHE A 22 -10.18 39.71 -9.18
CA PHE A 22 -9.90 38.96 -10.40
C PHE A 22 -10.06 37.46 -10.10
N ASP A 23 -10.73 36.73 -10.99
CA ASP A 23 -10.97 35.30 -10.78
C ASP A 23 -9.70 34.47 -11.04
N LEU A 24 -9.26 33.72 -10.03
CA LEU A 24 -8.10 32.84 -10.15
C LEU A 24 -8.28 31.70 -11.15
N ALA A 25 -9.52 31.35 -11.53
CA ALA A 25 -9.79 30.31 -12.51
C ALA A 25 -9.07 30.53 -13.85
N LEU A 26 -8.76 31.79 -14.19
CA LEU A 26 -8.00 32.15 -15.39
C LEU A 26 -6.55 31.66 -15.36
N PHE A 27 -5.99 31.37 -14.18
CA PHE A 27 -4.64 30.83 -14.04
C PHE A 27 -4.57 29.29 -14.07
N GLN A 28 -5.72 28.60 -14.07
CA GLN A 28 -5.76 27.13 -14.15
C GLN A 28 -5.02 26.59 -15.38
N ALA A 29 -5.04 27.31 -16.51
CA ALA A 29 -4.35 26.92 -17.74
C ALA A 29 -2.81 26.85 -17.61
N PHE A 30 -2.23 27.40 -16.55
CA PHE A 30 -0.79 27.34 -16.27
C PHE A 30 -0.42 26.22 -15.28
N LEU A 31 -1.41 25.50 -14.74
CA LEU A 31 -1.20 24.39 -13.82
C LEU A 31 -1.49 23.07 -14.54
N PRO A 32 -0.55 22.10 -14.53
CA PRO A 32 -0.85 20.75 -15.01
C PRO A 32 -1.99 20.16 -14.18
N GLU A 33 -3.02 19.61 -14.84
CA GLU A 33 -4.21 19.05 -14.16
C GLU A 33 -3.85 17.94 -13.16
N GLU A 34 -2.80 17.17 -13.45
CA GLU A 34 -2.27 16.12 -12.57
C GLU A 34 -1.67 16.67 -11.27
N THR A 35 -1.18 17.91 -11.30
CA THR A 35 -0.58 18.58 -10.14
C THR A 35 -1.63 19.34 -9.34
N ALA A 36 -2.47 20.12 -10.02
CA ALA A 36 -3.49 20.94 -9.37
C ALA A 36 -4.67 21.23 -10.31
N SER A 37 -5.88 21.08 -9.79
CA SER A 37 -7.14 21.33 -10.50
C SER A 37 -8.08 22.20 -9.65
N GLY A 38 -9.14 22.71 -10.29
CA GLY A 38 -10.19 23.44 -9.58
C GLY A 38 -9.71 24.75 -8.93
N LEU A 39 -8.65 25.38 -9.45
CA LEU A 39 -8.16 26.64 -8.90
C LEU A 39 -9.22 27.73 -9.04
N THR A 40 -9.72 28.22 -7.91
CA THR A 40 -10.67 29.36 -7.86
C THR A 40 -10.32 30.31 -6.72
N GLY A 41 -10.91 31.50 -6.72
CA GLY A 41 -10.73 32.50 -5.66
C GLY A 41 -10.67 33.92 -6.17
N GLY A 42 -10.79 34.89 -5.26
CA GLY A 42 -10.75 36.32 -5.57
C GLY A 42 -9.37 36.92 -5.33
N LEU A 43 -8.71 37.35 -6.40
CA LEU A 43 -7.40 38.02 -6.37
C LEU A 43 -7.56 39.54 -6.50
N ALA A 44 -7.19 40.28 -5.46
CA ALA A 44 -7.09 41.73 -5.48
C ALA A 44 -5.61 42.14 -5.60
N VAL A 45 -5.31 43.04 -6.54
CA VAL A 45 -3.94 43.52 -6.79
C VAL A 45 -3.92 45.02 -6.98
N ASN A 46 -2.87 45.65 -6.48
CA ASN A 46 -2.56 47.05 -6.75
C ASN A 46 -1.05 47.17 -6.96
N LEU A 47 -0.63 47.06 -8.23
CA LEU A 47 0.76 46.93 -8.63
C LEU A 47 1.18 48.07 -9.56
N ARG A 48 2.42 48.51 -9.40
CA ARG A 48 3.16 49.31 -10.38
C ARG A 48 4.33 48.47 -10.87
N VAL A 49 4.35 48.20 -12.17
CA VAL A 49 5.41 47.45 -12.84
C VAL A 49 6.21 48.42 -13.70
N GLY A 50 7.52 48.43 -13.53
CA GLY A 50 8.48 49.21 -14.30
C GLY A 50 9.66 48.36 -14.76
N GLY A 51 10.68 48.99 -15.34
CA GLY A 51 11.92 48.31 -15.75
C GLY A 51 11.90 47.86 -17.21
N THR A 52 12.69 46.85 -17.56
CA THR A 52 12.74 46.28 -18.91
C THR A 52 12.01 44.93 -18.95
N PRO A 53 11.58 44.43 -20.13
CA PRO A 53 10.97 43.10 -20.24
C PRO A 53 11.80 41.98 -19.59
N ASP A 54 13.14 42.05 -19.70
CA ASP A 54 14.06 41.07 -19.10
C ASP A 54 14.29 41.26 -17.60
N LYS A 55 13.96 42.45 -17.06
CA LYS A 55 14.19 42.83 -15.66
C LYS A 55 13.02 43.69 -15.14
N PRO A 56 11.81 43.12 -15.07
CA PRO A 56 10.67 43.86 -14.57
C PRO A 56 10.83 44.08 -13.07
N ARG A 57 10.47 45.28 -12.61
CA ARG A 57 10.43 45.65 -11.20
C ARG A 57 9.01 45.97 -10.82
N ALA A 58 8.46 45.25 -9.86
CA ALA A 58 7.09 45.44 -9.43
C ALA A 58 7.05 45.95 -7.98
N SER A 59 6.10 46.83 -7.69
CA SER A 59 5.83 47.30 -6.34
C SER A 59 4.34 47.36 -6.09
N GLY A 60 3.89 46.93 -4.92
CA GLY A 60 2.47 46.96 -4.60
C GLY A 60 2.02 45.83 -3.69
N THR A 61 0.71 45.62 -3.63
CA THR A 61 0.08 44.60 -2.77
C THR A 61 -0.67 43.56 -3.58
N VAL A 62 -0.71 42.35 -3.05
CA VAL A 62 -1.43 41.20 -3.57
C VAL A 62 -2.21 40.59 -2.41
N ASP A 63 -3.51 40.49 -2.57
CA ASP A 63 -4.41 39.89 -1.60
C ASP A 63 -5.26 38.84 -2.31
N LEU A 64 -5.19 37.60 -1.85
CA LEU A 64 -5.99 36.49 -2.33
C LEU A 64 -6.93 36.02 -1.21
N ARG A 65 -8.19 35.81 -1.56
CA ARG A 65 -9.23 35.32 -0.65
C ARG A 65 -10.02 34.20 -1.28
N ASP A 66 -10.55 33.35 -0.41
CA ASP A 66 -11.44 32.23 -0.75
C ASP A 66 -10.83 31.34 -1.84
N MET A 67 -9.50 31.12 -1.75
CA MET A 67 -8.79 30.25 -2.67
C MET A 67 -9.25 28.81 -2.45
N GLU A 68 -9.62 28.16 -3.54
CA GLU A 68 -9.82 26.72 -3.59
C GLU A 68 -8.84 26.11 -4.59
N VAL A 69 -8.25 24.98 -4.24
CA VAL A 69 -7.41 24.19 -5.16
C VAL A 69 -7.48 22.72 -4.74
N GLU A 70 -7.64 21.84 -5.72
CA GLU A 70 -7.53 20.41 -5.56
C GLU A 70 -6.13 19.95 -5.94
N LEU A 71 -5.55 19.06 -5.14
CA LEU A 71 -4.32 18.35 -5.45
C LEU A 71 -4.65 16.87 -5.66
N PRO A 72 -4.92 16.43 -6.91
CA PRO A 72 -5.38 15.07 -7.19
C PRO A 72 -4.43 13.99 -6.67
N ALA A 73 -3.11 14.20 -6.81
CA ALA A 73 -2.09 13.28 -6.30
C ALA A 73 -2.18 13.04 -4.78
N LEU A 74 -2.65 14.03 -4.02
CA LEU A 74 -2.84 13.93 -2.57
C LEU A 74 -4.27 13.55 -2.19
N GLY A 75 -5.23 13.65 -3.10
CA GLY A 75 -6.66 13.47 -2.83
C GLY A 75 -7.23 14.52 -1.86
N VAL A 76 -6.65 15.73 -1.85
CA VAL A 76 -7.05 16.81 -0.94
C VAL A 76 -7.52 18.02 -1.73
N THR A 77 -8.66 18.58 -1.33
CA THR A 77 -9.10 19.92 -1.74
C THR A 77 -8.81 20.89 -0.60
N TYR A 78 -8.03 21.92 -0.89
CA TYR A 78 -7.76 23.02 0.01
C TYR A 78 -8.71 24.15 -0.28
N SER A 79 -9.60 24.44 0.66
CA SER A 79 -10.60 25.50 0.59
C SER A 79 -10.27 26.64 1.55
N GLU A 80 -10.86 27.81 1.33
CA GLU A 80 -10.71 29.00 2.20
C GLU A 80 -9.26 29.50 2.34
N GLY A 81 -8.43 29.27 1.32
CA GLY A 81 -7.07 29.77 1.30
C GLY A 81 -7.04 31.30 1.24
N ARG A 82 -6.13 31.91 2.00
CA ARG A 82 -5.89 33.35 2.00
C ARG A 82 -4.41 33.63 1.89
N LEU A 83 -4.05 34.56 1.02
CA LEU A 83 -2.69 35.06 0.89
C LEU A 83 -2.69 36.58 0.97
N ALA A 84 -1.78 37.13 1.76
CA ALA A 84 -1.45 38.55 1.75
C ALA A 84 0.05 38.69 1.50
N GLY A 85 0.41 39.52 0.53
CA GLY A 85 1.80 39.74 0.17
C GLY A 85 2.04 41.09 -0.49
N ARG A 86 3.31 41.41 -0.63
CA ARG A 86 3.78 42.65 -1.26
C ARG A 86 4.86 42.34 -2.28
N LEU A 87 4.83 43.05 -3.40
CA LEU A 87 5.96 43.11 -4.30
C LEU A 87 6.82 44.31 -3.94
N ASP A 88 8.13 44.11 -3.90
CA ASP A 88 9.14 45.15 -3.73
C ASP A 88 10.33 44.87 -4.66
N GLY A 89 10.32 45.52 -5.82
CA GLY A 89 11.32 45.34 -6.86
C GLY A 89 11.25 43.94 -7.47
N GLU A 90 12.23 43.11 -7.11
CA GLU A 90 12.44 41.74 -7.60
C GLU A 90 12.01 40.68 -6.56
N ARG A 91 11.41 41.09 -5.44
CA ARG A 91 10.99 40.18 -4.36
C ARG A 91 9.48 40.27 -4.15
N PHE A 92 8.82 39.12 -4.13
CA PHE A 92 7.47 38.97 -3.62
C PHE A 92 7.56 38.45 -2.18
N ALA A 93 7.29 39.31 -1.20
CA ALA A 93 7.21 38.90 0.20
C ALA A 93 5.79 38.45 0.52
N ILE A 94 5.66 37.26 1.09
CA ILE A 94 4.42 36.67 1.54
C ILE A 94 4.35 36.90 3.04
N ASP A 95 3.51 37.86 3.45
CA ASP A 95 3.30 38.21 4.84
C ASP A 95 2.49 37.12 5.55
N THR A 96 1.51 36.55 4.85
CA THR A 96 0.69 35.45 5.36
C THR A 96 0.13 34.63 4.21
N LEU A 97 0.29 33.32 4.28
CA LEU A 97 -0.48 32.32 3.57
C LEU A 97 -1.16 31.45 4.61
N ARG A 98 -2.49 31.39 4.58
CA ARG A 98 -3.28 30.56 5.50
C ARG A 98 -4.21 29.65 4.71
N VAL A 99 -4.20 28.37 5.03
CA VAL A 99 -5.05 27.34 4.42
C VAL A 99 -5.71 26.53 5.53
N ILE A 100 -7.00 26.20 5.38
CA ILE A 100 -7.77 25.42 6.35
C ILE A 100 -8.29 24.14 5.66
N THR A 101 -8.22 22.99 6.32
CA THR A 101 -8.72 21.71 5.79
C THR A 101 -9.88 21.10 6.59
N GLY A 102 -10.24 21.73 7.70
CA GLY A 102 -11.29 21.30 8.60
C GLY A 102 -11.32 22.14 9.89
N ASP A 103 -12.12 21.74 10.86
CA ASP A 103 -12.23 22.43 12.14
C ASP A 103 -10.89 22.35 12.91
N LYS A 104 -10.15 23.47 12.94
CA LYS A 104 -8.82 23.65 13.57
C LYS A 104 -7.64 23.03 12.82
N GLU A 105 -7.85 22.46 11.65
CA GLU A 105 -6.76 21.97 10.80
C GLU A 105 -6.25 23.13 9.92
N GLU A 106 -5.03 23.61 10.17
CA GLU A 106 -4.51 24.78 9.47
C GLU A 106 -3.03 24.70 9.10
N LEU A 107 -2.70 25.34 7.98
CA LEU A 107 -1.35 25.67 7.58
C LEU A 107 -1.20 27.18 7.58
N PHE A 108 -0.16 27.67 8.24
CA PHE A 108 0.29 29.06 8.17
C PHE A 108 1.69 29.10 7.56
N ALA A 109 1.87 29.88 6.50
CA ALA A 109 3.16 30.05 5.84
C ALA A 109 3.49 31.53 5.61
N SER A 110 4.78 31.81 5.55
CA SER A 110 5.32 33.15 5.26
C SER A 110 6.72 33.02 4.68
N GLY A 111 7.20 34.06 3.99
CA GLY A 111 8.53 34.06 3.41
C GLY A 111 8.60 34.95 2.18
N ALA A 112 9.38 34.55 1.18
CA ALA A 112 9.47 35.28 -0.06
C ALA A 112 9.80 34.43 -1.28
N ILE A 113 9.47 34.99 -2.44
CA ILE A 113 9.84 34.49 -3.76
C ILE A 113 10.69 35.56 -4.44
N GLY A 114 11.88 35.20 -4.90
CA GLY A 114 12.74 36.02 -5.74
C GLY A 114 12.35 35.84 -7.20
N LEU A 115 12.05 36.95 -7.89
CA LEU A 115 11.48 36.96 -9.24
C LEU A 115 12.54 37.11 -10.34
N GLU A 116 13.84 37.14 -10.01
CA GLU A 116 14.94 37.18 -10.98
C GLU A 116 15.81 35.92 -10.87
N PRO A 117 15.89 35.07 -11.93
CA PRO A 117 15.14 35.15 -13.18
C PRO A 117 13.67 34.69 -13.01
N LEU A 118 12.72 35.28 -13.75
CA LEU A 118 11.31 34.85 -13.71
C LEU A 118 11.13 33.40 -14.19
N ALA A 119 12.05 32.90 -15.00
CA ALA A 119 12.02 31.53 -15.51
C ALA A 119 12.35 30.48 -14.43
N ASP A 120 13.07 30.86 -13.38
CA ASP A 120 13.43 29.95 -12.27
C ASP A 120 13.51 30.73 -10.94
N PRO A 121 12.36 31.15 -10.39
CA PRO A 121 12.33 32.01 -9.22
C PRO A 121 12.90 31.30 -7.99
N ALA A 122 13.61 32.06 -7.16
CA ALA A 122 14.12 31.59 -5.87
C ALA A 122 12.98 31.52 -4.85
N ILE A 123 12.92 30.45 -4.07
CA ILE A 123 11.87 30.21 -3.07
C ILE A 123 12.52 30.15 -1.69
N ASP A 124 11.93 30.86 -0.72
CA ASP A 124 12.31 30.79 0.69
C ASP A 124 11.05 30.99 1.54
N LEU A 125 10.37 29.89 1.82
CA LEU A 125 9.12 29.84 2.56
C LEU A 125 9.28 28.99 3.81
N THR A 126 8.63 29.42 4.88
CA THR A 126 8.48 28.66 6.11
C THR A 126 6.99 28.41 6.33
N ALA A 127 6.63 27.22 6.78
CA ALA A 127 5.26 26.84 7.08
C ALA A 127 5.18 26.16 8.44
N ARG A 128 4.09 26.43 9.15
CA ARG A 128 3.68 25.74 10.38
C ARG A 128 2.35 25.04 10.13
N LEU A 129 2.31 23.77 10.47
CA LEU A 129 1.14 22.91 10.32
C LEU A 129 0.57 22.59 11.71
N THR A 130 -0.74 22.68 11.84
CA THR A 130 -1.50 22.28 13.03
C THR A 130 -2.60 21.32 12.59
N ASP A 131 -2.40 20.03 12.88
CA ASP A 131 -3.26 18.92 12.47
C ASP A 131 -3.70 18.98 10.99
N PHE A 132 -2.82 19.52 10.15
CA PHE A 132 -3.13 19.84 8.77
C PHE A 132 -3.23 18.57 7.93
N ARG A 133 -4.25 18.48 7.07
CA ARG A 133 -4.43 17.32 6.19
C ARG A 133 -3.45 17.37 5.02
N ILE A 134 -2.48 16.46 5.05
CA ILE A 134 -1.43 16.36 4.02
C ILE A 134 -1.76 15.36 2.92
N ALA A 135 -2.67 14.42 3.17
CA ALA A 135 -3.13 13.45 2.18
C ALA A 135 -4.51 12.89 2.56
N ASN A 136 -5.32 12.58 1.55
CA ASN A 136 -6.59 11.89 1.66
C ASN A 136 -6.88 11.09 0.38
N SER A 137 -5.96 10.20 0.03
CA SER A 137 -6.07 9.32 -1.13
C SER A 137 -6.55 7.91 -0.75
N ALA A 138 -6.70 7.04 -1.75
CA ALA A 138 -6.98 5.63 -1.54
C ALA A 138 -5.81 4.87 -0.87
N THR A 139 -4.58 5.36 -1.03
CA THR A 139 -3.36 4.72 -0.53
C THR A 139 -2.86 5.34 0.78
N LEU A 140 -3.14 6.63 1.02
CA LEU A 140 -2.67 7.37 2.18
C LEU A 140 -3.71 8.39 2.66
N ARG A 141 -4.08 8.30 3.93
CA ARG A 141 -4.83 9.35 4.63
C ARG A 141 -4.00 9.80 5.81
N SER A 142 -3.68 11.09 5.91
CA SER A 142 -2.78 11.56 6.96
C SER A 142 -2.99 13.03 7.31
N THR A 143 -2.87 13.31 8.61
CA THR A 143 -2.68 14.67 9.13
C THR A 143 -1.29 14.82 9.74
N ALA A 144 -0.77 16.04 9.74
CA ALA A 144 0.54 16.34 10.32
C ALA A 144 0.57 17.69 11.03
N SER A 145 1.37 17.77 12.08
CA SER A 145 1.71 18.98 12.81
C SER A 145 3.23 19.19 12.80
N GLY A 146 3.72 20.41 12.65
CA GLY A 146 5.15 20.65 12.61
C GLY A 146 5.56 21.91 11.86
N GLU A 147 6.84 21.99 11.52
CA GLU A 147 7.41 23.10 10.75
C GLU A 147 8.11 22.59 9.49
N LEU A 148 7.86 23.26 8.38
CA LEU A 148 8.46 22.98 7.07
C LEU A 148 9.17 24.22 6.54
N ARG A 149 10.20 23.99 5.74
CA ARG A 149 10.92 24.98 4.96
C ARG A 149 10.95 24.55 3.51
N LEU A 150 10.46 25.40 2.62
CA LEU A 150 10.56 25.24 1.18
C LEU A 150 11.58 26.26 0.66
N GLY A 151 12.71 25.78 0.18
CA GLY A 151 13.82 26.57 -0.31
C GLY A 151 14.20 26.24 -1.75
N GLY A 152 15.27 26.87 -2.25
CA GLY A 152 15.86 26.56 -3.55
C GLY A 152 15.27 27.39 -4.68
N THR A 153 15.09 26.77 -5.84
CA THR A 153 14.44 27.42 -7.00
C THR A 153 13.26 26.59 -7.48
N ALA A 154 12.38 27.16 -8.30
CA ALA A 154 11.24 26.42 -8.85
C ALA A 154 11.67 25.15 -9.62
N ALA A 155 12.83 25.18 -10.28
CA ALA A 155 13.38 24.02 -10.98
C ALA A 155 14.06 23.00 -10.04
N LYS A 156 14.57 23.43 -8.88
CA LYS A 156 15.28 22.60 -7.89
C LYS A 156 14.83 22.91 -6.47
N PRO A 157 13.57 22.60 -6.12
CA PRO A 157 13.03 22.90 -4.81
C PRO A 157 13.68 22.01 -3.74
N THR A 158 13.84 22.56 -2.54
CA THR A 158 14.25 21.80 -1.34
C THR A 158 13.15 21.88 -0.30
N LEU A 159 12.67 20.74 0.17
CA LEU A 159 11.71 20.64 1.27
C LEU A 159 12.39 20.01 2.48
N ALA A 160 12.43 20.72 3.61
CA ALA A 160 13.01 20.22 4.84
C ALA A 160 12.18 20.58 6.07
N GLY A 161 12.24 19.77 7.13
CA GLY A 161 11.55 20.11 8.38
C GLY A 161 11.24 18.93 9.29
N ASP A 162 10.54 19.25 10.37
CA ASP A 162 10.18 18.33 11.44
C ASP A 162 8.66 18.18 11.46
N LEU A 163 8.17 16.96 11.26
CA LEU A 163 6.75 16.64 11.25
C LEU A 163 6.42 15.62 12.34
N SER A 164 5.26 15.79 12.95
CA SER A 164 4.60 14.79 13.77
C SER A 164 3.31 14.38 13.07
N LEU A 165 3.22 13.13 12.66
CA LEU A 165 1.99 12.59 12.09
C LEU A 165 0.92 12.50 13.19
N GLY A 166 -0.29 12.90 12.83
CA GLY A 166 -1.51 12.65 13.59
C GLY A 166 -2.16 11.35 13.13
N ARG A 167 -3.49 11.37 12.96
CA ARG A 167 -4.21 10.20 12.45
C ARG A 167 -3.75 9.89 11.03
N THR A 168 -3.16 8.72 10.86
CA THR A 168 -2.66 8.24 9.56
C THR A 168 -3.10 6.82 9.30
N ASP A 169 -3.60 6.58 8.09
CA ASP A 169 -3.92 5.26 7.58
C ASP A 169 -3.18 5.07 6.24
N VAL A 170 -2.26 4.11 6.21
CA VAL A 170 -1.52 3.65 5.03
C VAL A 170 -2.18 2.38 4.53
N PHE A 171 -2.65 2.37 3.30
CA PHE A 171 -3.34 1.23 2.71
C PHE A 171 -2.39 0.48 1.77
N ALA A 172 -1.92 -0.69 2.21
CA ALA A 172 -1.11 -1.59 1.40
C ALA A 172 -2.00 -2.44 0.48
N GLY A 173 -1.57 -2.60 -0.78
CA GLY A 173 -2.30 -3.39 -1.78
C GLY A 173 -3.63 -2.78 -2.22
N GLY A 174 -3.78 -1.46 -2.09
CA GLY A 174 -4.85 -0.75 -2.79
C GLY A 174 -4.72 -1.01 -4.29
N GLU A 175 -5.85 -1.11 -4.98
CA GLU A 175 -5.90 -1.08 -6.44
C GLU A 175 -5.17 0.20 -6.89
N THR A 176 -3.89 0.10 -7.23
CA THR A 176 -3.31 0.97 -8.23
C THR A 176 -4.30 0.92 -9.37
N ALA A 177 -4.94 2.06 -9.67
CA ALA A 177 -5.82 2.22 -10.83
C ALA A 177 -5.25 1.35 -11.93
N ALA A 178 -6.01 0.30 -12.28
CA ALA A 178 -5.59 -0.89 -13.03
C ALA A 178 -4.28 -0.63 -13.73
N ALA A 179 -3.18 -1.33 -13.38
CA ALA A 179 -1.89 -1.21 -14.04
C ALA A 179 -2.13 -0.99 -15.53
N VAL A 180 -2.19 0.28 -15.93
CA VAL A 180 -2.23 0.67 -17.30
C VAL A 180 -0.82 0.31 -17.64
N GLU A 181 -0.65 -0.72 -18.47
CA GLU A 181 0.65 -0.97 -19.05
C GLU A 181 1.21 0.40 -19.43
N ASP A 182 2.38 0.75 -18.91
CA ASP A 182 3.13 1.90 -19.40
C ASP A 182 3.40 1.62 -20.89
N VAL A 183 2.42 1.94 -21.73
CA VAL A 183 2.55 1.86 -23.17
C VAL A 183 3.40 3.06 -23.52
N LYS A 184 4.71 2.86 -23.48
CA LYS A 184 5.67 3.83 -24.00
C LYS A 184 5.39 4.01 -25.49
N LEU A 185 4.63 5.04 -25.81
CA LEU A 185 4.33 5.42 -27.18
C LEU A 185 5.65 5.68 -27.89
N THR A 186 5.88 4.95 -28.98
CA THR A 186 7.07 5.17 -29.79
C THR A 186 6.96 6.55 -30.47
N PRO A 187 8.08 7.14 -30.93
CA PRO A 187 8.04 8.38 -31.71
C PRO A 187 7.09 8.30 -32.92
N ALA A 188 6.88 7.11 -33.49
CA ALA A 188 5.92 6.87 -34.56
C ALA A 188 4.46 6.95 -34.08
N ASP A 189 4.15 6.44 -32.89
CA ASP A 189 2.81 6.50 -32.30
C ASP A 189 2.43 7.94 -31.94
N LEU A 190 3.38 8.72 -31.42
CA LEU A 190 3.22 10.16 -31.18
C LEU A 190 2.99 10.94 -32.47
N GLN A 191 3.70 10.58 -33.54
CA GLN A 191 3.50 11.21 -34.84
C GLN A 191 2.11 10.90 -35.42
N GLN A 192 1.60 9.68 -35.21
CA GLN A 192 0.24 9.31 -35.62
C GLN A 192 -0.84 10.01 -34.79
N LEU A 193 -0.65 10.13 -33.47
CA LEU A 193 -1.51 10.89 -32.57
C LEU A 193 -1.57 12.37 -32.96
N ALA A 194 -0.41 13.00 -33.19
CA ALA A 194 -0.32 14.39 -33.63
C ALA A 194 -0.98 14.64 -34.99
N GLN A 195 -0.90 13.68 -35.91
CA GLN A 195 -1.56 13.77 -37.22
C GLN A 195 -3.09 13.62 -37.14
N ARG A 196 -3.59 12.85 -36.18
CA ARG A 196 -5.02 12.51 -36.09
C ARG A 196 -5.80 13.40 -35.14
N PHE A 197 -5.16 13.91 -34.09
CA PHE A 197 -5.78 14.69 -33.02
C PHE A 197 -5.10 16.06 -32.80
N GLY A 198 -4.09 16.41 -33.61
CA GLY A 198 -3.35 17.66 -33.54
C GLY A 198 -2.16 17.60 -32.57
N PRO A 199 -1.20 18.56 -32.66
CA PRO A 199 0.03 18.57 -31.85
C PRO A 199 -0.21 18.68 -30.33
N SER A 200 -1.42 19.03 -29.90
CA SER A 200 -1.81 19.04 -28.48
C SER A 200 -2.03 17.63 -27.90
N ALA A 201 -2.25 16.60 -28.74
CA ALA A 201 -2.50 15.23 -28.30
C ALA A 201 -1.23 14.47 -27.87
N THR A 202 -0.05 15.03 -28.13
CA THR A 202 1.25 14.47 -27.74
C THR A 202 1.84 15.08 -26.46
N VAL A 203 1.15 16.06 -25.87
CA VAL A 203 1.67 16.84 -24.72
C VAL A 203 1.67 16.05 -23.39
N GLY A 204 1.05 14.86 -23.35
CA GLY A 204 1.05 13.96 -22.18
C GLY A 204 1.94 12.72 -22.31
N ALA A 205 2.82 12.63 -23.33
CA ALA A 205 3.62 11.43 -23.59
C ALA A 205 5.13 11.56 -23.28
N ASP A 206 5.59 12.75 -22.90
CA ASP A 206 6.83 12.90 -22.16
C ASP A 206 6.44 12.89 -20.67
N GLU A 207 6.41 11.70 -20.07
CA GLU A 207 6.47 11.56 -18.61
C GLU A 207 7.87 12.00 -18.15
N GLY A 208 8.11 13.30 -18.21
CA GLY A 208 9.18 13.91 -17.44
C GLY A 208 8.98 13.56 -15.97
N PRO A 209 10.06 13.56 -15.16
CA PRO A 209 9.96 13.29 -13.73
C PRO A 209 8.81 14.10 -13.10
N GLY A 210 7.97 13.40 -12.33
CA GLY A 210 6.83 13.99 -11.65
C GLY A 210 7.27 15.17 -10.81
N VAL A 211 6.35 16.07 -10.44
CA VAL A 211 6.71 17.30 -9.71
C VAL A 211 7.53 16.98 -8.44
N VAL A 212 7.21 15.88 -7.76
CA VAL A 212 7.91 15.39 -6.56
C VAL A 212 9.34 14.95 -6.85
N ASP A 213 9.62 14.36 -8.01
CA ASP A 213 10.95 13.82 -8.36
C ASP A 213 12.01 14.92 -8.47
N ARG A 214 11.61 16.19 -8.61
CA ARG A 214 12.52 17.35 -8.69
C ARG A 214 12.96 17.84 -7.32
N PHE A 215 12.28 17.41 -6.26
CA PHE A 215 12.55 17.87 -4.91
C PHE A 215 13.79 17.20 -4.34
N ARG A 216 14.60 18.01 -3.67
CA ARG A 216 15.44 17.53 -2.57
C ARG A 216 14.60 17.51 -1.30
N ILE A 217 14.49 16.37 -0.64
CA ILE A 217 13.66 16.19 0.57
C ILE A 217 14.57 15.80 1.74
N ASP A 218 14.38 16.42 2.90
CA ASP A 218 14.96 16.01 4.19
C ASP A 218 13.97 16.26 5.32
N LEU A 219 13.17 15.25 5.65
CA LEU A 219 12.08 15.36 6.61
C LEU A 219 12.30 14.42 7.79
N ASP A 220 12.30 14.98 9.00
CA ASP A 220 12.27 14.21 10.24
C ASP A 220 10.82 14.01 10.67
N ILE A 221 10.33 12.79 10.51
CA ILE A 221 8.93 12.43 10.75
C ILE A 221 8.84 11.59 12.03
N ARG A 222 8.02 12.05 12.97
CA ARG A 222 7.65 11.34 14.19
C ARG A 222 6.21 10.87 14.06
N PHE A 223 5.92 9.66 14.48
CA PHE A 223 4.56 9.14 14.55
C PHE A 223 4.38 8.52 15.93
N PRO A 224 3.93 9.30 16.92
CA PRO A 224 3.89 8.85 18.30
C PRO A 224 2.90 7.70 18.50
N ARG A 225 1.74 7.76 17.83
CA ARG A 225 0.64 6.79 17.81
C ARG A 225 -0.28 7.08 16.62
N GLN A 226 -1.32 6.27 16.42
CA GLN A 226 -2.41 6.48 15.44
C GLN A 226 -1.98 6.44 13.98
N VAL A 227 -0.86 5.78 13.68
CA VAL A 227 -0.43 5.49 12.32
C VAL A 227 -0.66 4.01 12.06
N TRP A 228 -1.61 3.70 11.18
CA TRP A 228 -2.06 2.34 10.90
C TRP A 228 -1.63 1.91 9.51
N VAL A 229 -1.05 0.72 9.40
CA VAL A 229 -0.85 0.02 8.13
C VAL A 229 -1.97 -0.99 7.97
N ARG A 230 -2.73 -0.83 6.89
CA ARG A 230 -3.96 -1.58 6.62
C ARG A 230 -3.86 -2.29 5.28
N LYS A 231 -4.26 -3.56 5.23
CA LYS A 231 -4.42 -4.33 3.99
C LYS A 231 -5.68 -5.16 4.08
N LYS A 232 -6.57 -5.03 3.09
CA LYS A 232 -7.84 -5.79 3.07
C LYS A 232 -7.69 -7.18 2.46
N ALA A 233 -6.85 -7.33 1.44
CA ALA A 233 -6.61 -8.60 0.77
C ALA A 233 -5.84 -9.58 1.67
N SER A 234 -6.03 -10.89 1.50
CA SER A 234 -5.38 -11.92 2.32
C SER A 234 -3.84 -11.96 2.12
N PRO A 235 -3.03 -12.16 3.19
CA PRO A 235 -3.42 -11.97 4.59
C PRO A 235 -3.83 -10.51 4.83
N SER A 236 -4.92 -10.29 5.57
CA SER A 236 -5.36 -8.93 5.92
C SER A 236 -4.57 -8.42 7.12
N LEU A 237 -4.26 -7.13 7.15
CA LEU A 237 -3.45 -6.51 8.19
C LEU A 237 -4.15 -5.24 8.70
N ASP A 238 -4.07 -5.00 9.99
CA ASP A 238 -4.43 -3.74 10.64
C ASP A 238 -3.48 -3.52 11.83
N ILE A 239 -2.35 -2.84 11.58
CA ILE A 239 -1.24 -2.71 12.54
C ILE A 239 -0.97 -1.25 12.84
N GLU A 240 -1.03 -0.86 14.11
CA GLU A 240 -0.58 0.46 14.57
C GLU A 240 0.94 0.46 14.78
N LEU A 241 1.59 1.46 14.21
CA LEU A 241 3.03 1.67 14.27
C LEU A 241 3.35 2.96 15.04
N ALA A 242 4.49 2.95 15.71
CA ALA A 242 5.09 4.12 16.34
C ALA A 242 6.59 4.20 16.05
N GLY A 243 7.15 5.41 16.08
CA GLY A 243 8.59 5.58 15.83
C GLY A 243 8.99 6.92 15.24
N ARG A 244 10.18 6.93 14.66
CA ARG A 244 10.77 8.09 13.98
C ARG A 244 11.52 7.65 12.74
N ILE A 245 11.29 8.36 11.65
CA ILE A 245 11.99 8.16 10.38
C ILE A 245 12.52 9.50 9.87
N ASN A 246 13.65 9.45 9.20
CA ASN A 246 14.16 10.52 8.38
C ASN A 246 13.94 10.12 6.91
N VAL A 247 13.20 10.95 6.18
CA VAL A 247 12.89 10.74 4.76
C VAL A 247 13.78 11.66 3.95
N LYS A 248 14.56 11.06 3.04
CA LYS A 248 15.50 11.76 2.18
C LYS A 248 15.25 11.48 0.71
N GLN A 249 15.40 12.50 -0.12
CA GLN A 249 15.36 12.37 -1.57
C GLN A 249 16.33 13.37 -2.20
N GLU A 250 17.07 12.93 -3.21
CA GLU A 250 17.78 13.84 -4.12
C GLU A 250 17.01 13.92 -5.44
N PRO A 251 17.06 15.05 -6.17
CA PRO A 251 16.36 15.20 -7.43
C PRO A 251 16.69 14.08 -8.43
N GLY A 252 15.65 13.44 -8.98
CA GLY A 252 15.75 12.32 -9.93
C GLY A 252 16.13 10.98 -9.29
N GLN A 253 16.16 10.88 -7.95
CA GLN A 253 16.40 9.64 -7.23
C GLN A 253 15.16 9.23 -6.42
N GLY A 254 15.03 7.93 -6.15
CA GLY A 254 13.97 7.42 -5.29
C GLY A 254 14.11 7.88 -3.83
N MET A 255 12.98 7.99 -3.13
CA MET A 255 12.96 8.28 -1.69
C MET A 255 13.68 7.21 -0.88
N ARG A 256 14.33 7.66 0.19
CA ARG A 256 15.08 6.83 1.14
C ARG A 256 14.59 7.11 2.54
N PHE A 257 14.43 6.07 3.32
CA PHE A 257 13.86 6.08 4.65
C PHE A 257 14.89 5.54 5.64
N PHE A 258 15.13 6.27 6.72
CA PHE A 258 16.10 5.91 7.75
C PHE A 258 15.47 5.97 9.13
N GLY A 259 15.63 4.94 9.95
CA GLY A 259 15.16 4.97 11.33
C GLY A 259 14.55 3.67 11.79
N LYS A 260 13.85 3.73 12.93
CA LYS A 260 13.24 2.57 13.57
C LYS A 260 11.75 2.83 13.77
N VAL A 261 10.96 1.84 13.39
CA VAL A 261 9.52 1.76 13.57
C VAL A 261 9.21 0.51 14.38
N GLU A 262 8.29 0.62 15.31
CA GLU A 262 7.87 -0.48 16.18
C GLU A 262 6.35 -0.63 16.10
N PRO A 263 5.83 -1.85 15.95
CA PRO A 263 4.42 -2.09 16.17
C PRO A 263 4.06 -1.86 17.63
N ILE A 264 2.88 -1.28 17.87
CA ILE A 264 2.37 -1.15 19.24
C ILE A 264 1.84 -2.52 19.69
N PRO A 265 2.38 -3.11 20.77
CA PRO A 265 1.96 -4.42 21.25
C PRO A 265 0.45 -4.50 21.47
N ARG A 266 -0.18 -5.57 20.98
CA ARG A 266 -1.64 -5.80 21.06
C ARG A 266 -2.50 -4.72 20.39
N ARG A 267 -1.90 -3.87 19.55
CA ARG A 267 -2.59 -2.94 18.64
C ARG A 267 -2.21 -3.23 17.19
N GLY A 268 -2.15 -4.51 16.86
CA GLY A 268 -1.99 -5.00 15.50
C GLY A 268 -2.61 -6.37 15.35
N GLU A 269 -3.46 -6.51 14.34
CA GLU A 269 -4.11 -7.75 13.97
C GLU A 269 -3.73 -8.14 12.54
N MET A 270 -3.40 -9.41 12.34
CA MET A 270 -3.24 -10.02 11.03
C MET A 270 -4.19 -11.21 10.93
N ASN A 271 -4.94 -11.31 9.84
CA ASN A 271 -5.77 -12.47 9.55
C ASN A 271 -5.17 -13.26 8.39
N LEU A 272 -4.82 -14.51 8.66
CA LEU A 272 -4.25 -15.45 7.71
C LEU A 272 -5.03 -16.76 7.79
N TYR A 273 -5.64 -17.21 6.69
CA TYR A 273 -6.47 -18.42 6.64
C TYR A 273 -7.60 -18.46 7.70
N GLY A 274 -8.22 -17.31 7.95
CA GLY A 274 -9.24 -17.16 8.98
C GLY A 274 -8.71 -17.23 10.42
N ARG A 275 -7.38 -17.18 10.62
CA ARG A 275 -6.73 -17.19 11.94
C ARG A 275 -6.24 -15.80 12.30
N LYS A 276 -6.59 -15.36 13.50
CA LYS A 276 -6.25 -14.05 14.03
C LYS A 276 -4.92 -14.12 14.77
N PHE A 277 -3.92 -13.46 14.20
CA PHE A 277 -2.62 -13.24 14.83
C PHE A 277 -2.56 -11.85 15.43
N GLU A 278 -2.11 -11.76 16.67
CA GLU A 278 -1.84 -10.49 17.35
C GLU A 278 -0.34 -10.20 17.33
N LEU A 279 0.03 -8.99 16.97
CA LEU A 279 1.43 -8.57 16.98
C LEU A 279 1.85 -8.25 18.43
N VAL A 280 2.78 -9.03 18.98
CA VAL A 280 3.17 -8.94 20.40
C VAL A 280 4.44 -8.12 20.60
N GLU A 281 5.38 -8.19 19.66
CA GLU A 281 6.61 -7.40 19.67
C GLU A 281 7.17 -7.26 18.25
N GLY A 282 8.04 -6.28 18.06
CA GLY A 282 8.89 -6.26 16.88
C GLY A 282 9.62 -4.94 16.65
N SER A 283 10.45 -4.97 15.63
CA SER A 283 11.26 -3.85 15.16
C SER A 283 11.29 -3.88 13.64
N ILE A 284 11.08 -2.72 13.04
CA ILE A 284 11.21 -2.49 11.61
C ILE A 284 12.26 -1.41 11.43
N GLU A 285 13.37 -1.76 10.81
CA GLU A 285 14.48 -0.86 10.54
C GLU A 285 14.48 -0.45 9.07
N LEU A 286 14.46 0.85 8.85
CA LEU A 286 14.54 1.46 7.53
C LEU A 286 15.98 1.91 7.31
N GLN A 287 16.63 1.40 6.26
CA GLN A 287 18.06 1.58 6.01
C GLN A 287 18.36 2.13 4.60
N GLY A 288 17.45 2.94 4.06
CA GLY A 288 17.58 3.57 2.74
C GLY A 288 16.36 3.29 1.85
N PRO A 289 16.52 2.69 0.66
CA PRO A 289 15.37 2.31 -0.17
C PRO A 289 14.37 1.45 0.60
N ALA A 290 13.09 1.53 0.26
CA ALA A 290 12.03 0.80 0.97
C ALA A 290 12.26 -0.74 0.94
N GLU A 291 12.89 -1.25 -0.10
CA GLU A 291 13.23 -2.67 -0.29
C GLU A 291 14.36 -3.13 0.65
N ALA A 292 15.17 -2.19 1.15
CA ALA A 292 16.23 -2.48 2.11
C ALA A 292 15.73 -2.53 3.56
N THR A 293 14.42 -2.39 3.77
CA THR A 293 13.79 -2.52 5.10
C THR A 293 14.06 -3.91 5.67
N THR A 294 14.48 -3.96 6.93
CA THR A 294 14.60 -5.21 7.68
C THR A 294 13.61 -5.23 8.81
N LEU A 295 13.04 -6.40 9.08
CA LEU A 295 12.04 -6.61 10.10
C LEU A 295 12.45 -7.78 11.00
N ASP A 296 12.08 -7.67 12.27
CA ASP A 296 12.15 -8.70 13.29
C ASP A 296 10.89 -8.56 14.14
N VAL A 297 9.88 -9.39 13.86
CA VAL A 297 8.53 -9.19 14.38
C VAL A 297 7.94 -10.52 14.82
N THR A 298 7.33 -10.55 15.99
CA THR A 298 6.68 -11.75 16.54
C THR A 298 5.18 -11.54 16.57
N ALA A 299 4.45 -12.47 15.95
CA ALA A 299 3.00 -12.54 15.97
C ALA A 299 2.55 -13.79 16.73
N GLN A 300 1.48 -13.66 17.52
CA GLN A 300 0.94 -14.75 18.32
C GLN A 300 -0.47 -15.11 17.87
N TYR A 301 -0.74 -16.40 17.69
CA TYR A 301 -2.06 -16.96 17.44
C TYR A 301 -2.47 -17.84 18.63
N GLN A 302 -3.58 -17.45 19.27
CA GLN A 302 -4.23 -18.28 20.28
C GLN A 302 -5.24 -19.21 19.61
N VAL A 303 -5.00 -20.52 19.70
CA VAL A 303 -5.92 -21.52 19.15
C VAL A 303 -7.21 -21.51 19.96
N PRO A 304 -8.39 -21.31 19.33
CA PRO A 304 -9.66 -21.34 20.05
C PRO A 304 -9.87 -22.69 20.73
N THR A 305 -10.07 -22.68 22.04
CA THR A 305 -10.45 -23.87 22.81
C THR A 305 -11.86 -24.31 22.42
N GLN A 306 -11.98 -25.40 21.65
CA GLN A 306 -13.28 -26.02 21.33
C GLN A 306 -13.54 -27.22 22.25
N GLY A 307 -14.13 -27.00 23.43
CA GLY A 307 -14.63 -28.08 24.32
C GLY A 307 -14.77 -27.70 25.79
N ASP A 308 -15.54 -28.50 26.54
CA ASP A 308 -15.79 -28.35 27.99
C ASP A 308 -14.47 -28.38 28.79
N GLY A 309 -14.05 -27.22 29.30
CA GLY A 309 -13.25 -27.04 30.53
C GLY A 309 -11.77 -27.46 30.56
N ASP A 310 -11.35 -28.49 29.82
CA ASP A 310 -10.07 -29.20 30.05
C ASP A 310 -9.10 -29.22 28.84
N ALA A 311 -9.33 -28.39 27.81
CA ALA A 311 -8.39 -28.28 26.70
C ALA A 311 -7.26 -27.30 27.06
N GLU A 312 -5.99 -27.76 27.02
CA GLU A 312 -4.82 -26.89 27.18
C GLU A 312 -4.86 -25.79 26.11
N GLU A 313 -4.69 -24.54 26.54
CA GLU A 313 -4.55 -23.41 25.63
C GLU A 313 -3.29 -23.60 24.79
N VAL A 314 -3.45 -23.59 23.47
CA VAL A 314 -2.32 -23.65 22.54
C VAL A 314 -2.05 -22.23 22.05
N LEU A 315 -0.85 -21.73 22.35
CA LEU A 315 -0.33 -20.47 21.84
C LEU A 315 0.73 -20.77 20.80
N ILE A 316 0.59 -20.22 19.60
CA ILE A 316 1.56 -20.34 18.51
C ILE A 316 2.21 -18.99 18.30
N ASN A 317 3.54 -18.93 18.35
CA ASN A 317 4.30 -17.74 17.99
C ASN A 317 4.97 -17.95 16.63
N VAL A 318 4.90 -16.91 15.80
CA VAL A 318 5.55 -16.85 14.49
C VAL A 318 6.47 -15.64 14.51
N GLN A 319 7.77 -15.87 14.43
CA GLN A 319 8.76 -14.82 14.32
C GLN A 319 9.20 -14.69 12.87
N ALA A 320 9.08 -13.49 12.31
CA ALA A 320 9.54 -13.15 10.97
C ALA A 320 10.77 -12.26 11.05
N ARG A 321 11.88 -12.68 10.44
CA ARG A 321 13.15 -11.93 10.40
C ARG A 321 13.66 -11.75 8.97
N GLY A 322 14.30 -10.62 8.69
CA GLY A 322 14.96 -10.36 7.40
C GLY A 322 14.25 -9.28 6.60
N ARG A 323 14.31 -9.33 5.27
CA ARG A 323 13.66 -8.33 4.40
C ARG A 323 12.30 -8.82 3.95
N PRO A 324 11.35 -7.92 3.62
CA PRO A 324 10.02 -8.31 3.14
C PRO A 324 10.01 -9.30 1.95
N ASP A 325 11.03 -9.26 1.10
CA ASP A 325 11.19 -10.15 -0.06
C ASP A 325 11.83 -11.51 0.28
N SER A 326 12.41 -11.65 1.47
CA SER A 326 13.25 -12.77 1.90
C SER A 326 13.17 -12.96 3.42
N LEU A 327 11.97 -13.29 3.90
CA LEU A 327 11.70 -13.53 5.31
C LEU A 327 12.08 -14.95 5.73
N ASP A 328 12.84 -15.03 6.82
CA ASP A 328 13.03 -16.24 7.62
C ASP A 328 11.91 -16.32 8.66
N LEU A 329 11.22 -17.46 8.72
CA LEU A 329 10.11 -17.69 9.64
C LEU A 329 10.50 -18.76 10.65
N ASP A 330 10.39 -18.42 11.93
CA ASP A 330 10.59 -19.34 13.05
C ASP A 330 9.28 -19.56 13.79
N PHE A 331 8.97 -20.82 14.10
CA PHE A 331 7.70 -21.25 14.68
C PHE A 331 7.93 -21.86 16.05
N SER A 332 7.19 -21.40 17.05
CA SER A 332 7.18 -22.00 18.39
C SER A 332 5.76 -22.11 18.93
N ALA A 333 5.55 -23.02 19.87
CA ALA A 333 4.25 -23.19 20.50
C ALA A 333 4.35 -23.54 21.99
N GLU A 334 3.33 -23.14 22.73
CA GLU A 334 3.12 -23.50 24.12
C GLU A 334 1.74 -24.20 24.24
N PRO A 335 1.69 -25.47 24.65
CA PRO A 335 2.81 -26.37 24.92
C PRO A 335 3.64 -26.72 23.66
N SER A 336 4.91 -27.10 23.88
CA SER A 336 5.84 -27.44 22.79
C SER A 336 5.32 -28.59 21.93
N MET A 337 5.34 -28.43 20.61
CA MET A 337 4.91 -29.43 19.64
C MET A 337 5.81 -29.41 18.38
N PRO A 338 5.75 -30.45 17.52
CA PRO A 338 6.46 -30.46 16.25
C PRO A 338 6.02 -29.32 15.31
N GLU A 339 6.95 -28.80 14.52
CA GLU A 339 6.69 -27.69 13.58
C GLU A 339 5.56 -28.02 12.58
N ASP A 340 5.47 -29.26 12.10
CA ASP A 340 4.39 -29.72 11.23
C ASP A 340 3.00 -29.56 11.86
N ASP A 341 2.89 -29.78 13.18
CA ASP A 341 1.63 -29.57 13.91
C ASP A 341 1.31 -28.07 14.03
N ILE A 342 2.33 -27.22 14.28
CA ILE A 342 2.18 -25.75 14.32
C ILE A 342 1.67 -25.22 12.98
N ILE A 343 2.33 -25.60 11.88
CA ILE A 343 1.94 -25.19 10.53
C ILE A 343 0.52 -25.68 10.21
N SER A 344 0.18 -26.92 10.59
CA SER A 344 -1.17 -27.45 10.41
C SER A 344 -2.21 -26.66 11.21
N TYR A 345 -1.92 -26.20 12.42
CA TYR A 345 -2.80 -25.31 13.16
C TYR A 345 -3.02 -23.98 12.45
N ILE A 346 -1.98 -23.40 11.86
CA ILE A 346 -2.07 -22.13 11.13
C ILE A 346 -2.95 -22.28 9.87
N ILE A 347 -2.77 -23.35 9.11
CA ILE A 347 -3.48 -23.57 7.84
C ILE A 347 -4.90 -24.11 8.06
N THR A 348 -5.03 -25.12 8.93
CA THR A 348 -6.27 -25.91 9.08
C THR A 348 -6.99 -25.68 10.40
N GLY A 349 -6.36 -25.03 11.38
CA GLY A 349 -6.88 -24.88 12.75
C GLY A 349 -6.78 -26.14 13.60
N ARG A 350 -6.07 -27.18 13.16
CA ARG A 350 -5.92 -28.46 13.85
C ARG A 350 -4.50 -29.01 13.69
N PRO A 351 -4.00 -29.84 14.64
CA PRO A 351 -2.67 -30.42 14.50
C PRO A 351 -2.62 -31.42 13.34
N ALA A 352 -1.46 -31.56 12.70
CA ALA A 352 -1.25 -32.47 11.57
C ALA A 352 -1.48 -33.92 12.00
N SER A 353 -1.10 -34.23 13.24
CA SER A 353 -1.37 -35.51 13.87
C SER A 353 -2.87 -35.86 13.91
N ASP A 354 -3.79 -34.88 13.93
CA ASP A 354 -5.23 -35.11 13.88
C ASP A 354 -5.84 -35.02 12.48
N ASN A 355 -5.06 -34.67 11.45
CA ASN A 355 -5.56 -34.52 10.09
C ASN A 355 -5.88 -35.88 9.44
N PRO A 356 -7.17 -36.21 9.15
CA PRO A 356 -7.57 -37.50 8.59
C PRO A 356 -6.99 -37.81 7.20
N LEU A 357 -6.52 -36.79 6.48
CA LEU A 357 -5.99 -36.92 5.13
C LEU A 357 -4.47 -37.10 5.08
N ALA A 358 -3.76 -36.83 6.19
CA ALA A 358 -2.32 -37.06 6.30
C ALA A 358 -2.00 -38.58 6.40
N ASP A 359 -2.90 -39.35 7.01
CA ASP A 359 -2.72 -40.78 7.30
C ASP A 359 -3.10 -41.70 6.12
N GLN A 360 -3.48 -41.14 4.96
CA GLN A 360 -3.80 -41.91 3.74
C GLN A 360 -2.59 -42.10 2.80
N GLY A 361 -1.42 -41.56 3.15
CA GLY A 361 -0.16 -41.72 2.40
C GLY A 361 0.60 -43.03 2.66
N GLY A 362 -0.09 -44.07 3.11
CA GLY A 362 0.54 -45.34 3.50
C GLY A 362 1.24 -46.06 2.34
N GLY A 363 2.58 -46.01 2.34
CA GLY A 363 3.47 -47.11 1.96
C GLY A 363 3.52 -47.50 0.48
N GLY A 364 4.22 -46.72 -0.34
CA GLY A 364 4.68 -47.16 -1.65
C GLY A 364 5.58 -46.09 -2.26
N GLY A 365 6.84 -46.42 -2.55
CA GLY A 365 7.83 -45.47 -3.07
C GLY A 365 7.31 -44.73 -4.30
N VAL A 366 7.25 -43.40 -4.22
CA VAL A 366 6.79 -42.53 -5.30
C VAL A 366 8.00 -41.79 -5.86
N ASP A 367 8.20 -41.88 -7.18
CA ASP A 367 9.24 -41.16 -7.92
C ASP A 367 9.08 -39.64 -7.77
N ALA A 368 10.20 -38.96 -7.49
CA ALA A 368 10.27 -37.51 -7.24
C ALA A 368 9.74 -36.63 -8.39
N SER A 369 9.58 -37.18 -9.60
CA SER A 369 9.07 -36.45 -10.77
C SER A 369 7.54 -36.26 -10.76
N GLN A 370 6.79 -36.98 -9.94
CA GLN A 370 5.32 -36.82 -9.85
C GLN A 370 4.89 -35.76 -8.82
N MET A 371 5.79 -35.34 -7.92
CA MET A 371 5.52 -34.25 -6.97
C MET A 371 5.41 -32.88 -7.65
N ALA A 372 6.02 -32.69 -8.83
CA ALA A 372 6.01 -31.43 -9.55
C ALA A 372 4.63 -31.04 -10.14
N ILE A 373 3.75 -32.03 -10.41
CA ILE A 373 2.39 -31.77 -10.91
C ILE A 373 1.40 -31.54 -9.76
N GLY A 374 1.67 -32.08 -8.56
CA GLY A 374 0.86 -31.83 -7.35
C GLY A 374 0.96 -30.41 -6.81
N GLN A 375 2.11 -29.75 -6.98
CA GLN A 375 2.32 -28.36 -6.50
C GLN A 375 1.55 -27.32 -7.32
N LEU A 376 1.24 -27.59 -8.60
CA LEU A 376 0.46 -26.67 -9.44
C LEU A 376 -1.05 -26.70 -9.11
N ALA A 377 -1.55 -27.80 -8.54
CA ALA A 377 -2.96 -27.94 -8.15
C ALA A 377 -3.23 -27.55 -6.68
N GLY A 378 -2.22 -27.63 -5.80
CA GLY A 378 -2.33 -27.23 -4.39
C GLY A 378 -2.55 -25.72 -4.19
N ASN A 379 -2.04 -24.88 -5.09
CA ASN A 379 -2.10 -23.42 -4.95
C ASN A 379 -3.45 -22.81 -5.40
N LEU A 380 -4.31 -23.57 -6.08
CA LEU A 380 -5.64 -23.10 -6.52
C LEU A 380 -6.76 -23.50 -5.54
N GLY A 381 -6.50 -24.43 -4.61
CA GLY A 381 -7.54 -24.99 -3.75
C GLY A 381 -7.86 -24.14 -2.51
N GLY A 382 -6.86 -23.50 -1.90
CA GLY A 382 -7.04 -22.76 -0.64
C GLY A 382 -7.92 -21.51 -0.79
N ALA A 383 -7.70 -20.70 -1.83
CA ALA A 383 -8.44 -19.46 -2.06
C ALA A 383 -9.90 -19.70 -2.50
N ALA A 384 -10.15 -20.75 -3.31
CA ALA A 384 -11.51 -21.11 -3.73
C ALA A 384 -12.31 -21.82 -2.61
N GLY A 385 -11.63 -22.56 -1.71
CA GLY A 385 -12.28 -23.29 -0.61
C GLY A 385 -12.94 -22.39 0.44
N GLU A 386 -12.30 -21.29 0.82
CA GLU A 386 -12.84 -20.35 1.82
C GLU A 386 -14.07 -19.59 1.32
N GLU A 387 -14.10 -19.14 0.06
CA GLU A 387 -15.26 -18.45 -0.54
C GLU A 387 -16.47 -19.40 -0.71
N LEU A 388 -16.20 -20.70 -0.85
CA LEU A 388 -17.21 -21.76 -0.97
C LEU A 388 -17.60 -22.40 0.38
N GLY A 389 -16.99 -21.97 1.50
CA GLY A 389 -17.33 -22.40 2.86
C GLY A 389 -16.84 -23.81 3.25
N PHE A 390 -15.72 -24.26 2.68
CA PHE A 390 -15.06 -25.54 3.00
C PHE A 390 -13.80 -25.34 3.84
N ASP A 391 -13.58 -26.18 4.85
CA ASP A 391 -12.38 -26.16 5.69
C ASP A 391 -11.18 -26.86 5.02
N VAL A 392 -11.47 -27.75 4.07
CA VAL A 392 -10.47 -28.49 3.30
C VAL A 392 -10.91 -28.48 1.83
N PHE A 393 -10.05 -28.00 0.94
CA PHE A 393 -10.26 -28.09 -0.50
C PHE A 393 -8.94 -28.38 -1.20
N GLN A 394 -8.83 -29.54 -1.86
CA GLN A 394 -7.59 -30.00 -2.47
C GLN A 394 -7.87 -30.79 -3.77
N ILE A 395 -6.95 -30.70 -4.72
CA ILE A 395 -6.93 -31.54 -5.92
C ILE A 395 -5.64 -32.36 -5.87
N ARG A 396 -5.75 -33.68 -5.91
CA ARG A 396 -4.61 -34.61 -5.78
C ARG A 396 -4.68 -35.69 -6.85
N GLN A 397 -3.54 -36.16 -7.34
CA GLN A 397 -3.49 -37.35 -8.18
C GLN A 397 -3.38 -38.61 -7.30
N GLU A 398 -4.38 -39.48 -7.39
CA GLU A 398 -4.41 -40.79 -6.73
C GLU A 398 -3.99 -41.91 -7.69
N PRO A 399 -3.18 -42.89 -7.26
CA PRO A 399 -2.70 -43.98 -8.10
C PRO A 399 -3.80 -44.81 -8.76
N THR A 400 -4.96 -44.95 -8.10
CA THR A 400 -6.07 -45.81 -8.53
C THR A 400 -7.27 -45.05 -9.08
N ARG A 401 -7.42 -43.76 -8.74
CA ARG A 401 -8.59 -42.95 -9.12
C ARG A 401 -8.28 -41.79 -10.05
N GLY A 402 -7.00 -41.57 -10.37
CA GLY A 402 -6.58 -40.43 -11.19
C GLY A 402 -6.66 -39.13 -10.40
N LEU A 403 -6.93 -38.02 -11.07
CA LEU A 403 -7.06 -36.72 -10.41
C LEU A 403 -8.34 -36.71 -9.55
N THR A 404 -8.25 -36.50 -8.25
CA THR A 404 -9.39 -36.45 -7.31
C THR A 404 -9.48 -35.06 -6.68
N LEU A 405 -10.67 -34.47 -6.76
CA LEU A 405 -11.05 -33.30 -5.98
C LEU A 405 -11.57 -33.75 -4.62
N THR A 406 -11.02 -33.22 -3.53
CA THR A 406 -11.56 -33.41 -2.18
C THR A 406 -12.02 -32.06 -1.63
N ALA A 407 -13.28 -31.98 -1.23
CA ALA A 407 -13.84 -30.84 -0.52
C ALA A 407 -14.46 -31.33 0.79
N GLY A 408 -14.08 -30.74 1.92
CA GLY A 408 -14.49 -31.18 3.24
C GLY A 408 -14.74 -30.04 4.21
N ARG A 409 -15.61 -30.30 5.18
CA ARG A 409 -15.99 -29.36 6.22
C ARG A 409 -16.20 -30.10 7.55
N TYR A 410 -15.80 -29.46 8.64
CA TYR A 410 -16.15 -29.87 9.98
C TYR A 410 -17.52 -29.33 10.35
N LEU A 411 -18.47 -30.22 10.60
CA LEU A 411 -19.80 -29.86 11.10
C LEU A 411 -19.81 -29.71 12.63
N ALA A 412 -18.82 -30.30 13.29
CA ALA A 412 -18.53 -30.13 14.72
C ALA A 412 -17.04 -30.40 14.99
N SER A 413 -16.57 -30.09 16.21
CA SER A 413 -15.18 -30.33 16.65
C SER A 413 -14.74 -31.80 16.44
N ARG A 414 -15.67 -32.74 16.55
CA ARG A 414 -15.42 -34.19 16.38
C ARG A 414 -16.02 -34.80 15.12
N LEU A 415 -16.68 -34.03 14.25
CA LEU A 415 -17.39 -34.53 13.07
C LEU A 415 -16.90 -33.85 11.80
N PHE A 416 -16.17 -34.59 10.98
CA PHE A 416 -15.72 -34.17 9.66
C PHE A 416 -16.57 -34.83 8.58
N VAL A 417 -16.96 -34.07 7.57
CA VAL A 417 -17.63 -34.60 6.38
C VAL A 417 -16.85 -34.14 5.16
N SER A 418 -16.50 -35.07 4.28
CA SER A 418 -15.85 -34.76 3.02
C SER A 418 -16.49 -35.49 1.83
N LEU A 419 -16.39 -34.81 0.69
CA LEU A 419 -16.74 -35.25 -0.63
C LEU A 419 -15.46 -35.45 -1.42
N GLN A 420 -15.32 -36.62 -2.04
CA GLN A 420 -14.22 -36.95 -2.94
C GLN A 420 -14.78 -37.22 -4.33
N GLN A 421 -14.39 -36.43 -5.31
CA GLN A 421 -14.87 -36.53 -6.68
C GLN A 421 -13.69 -36.80 -7.62
N PRO A 422 -13.59 -38.01 -8.21
CA PRO A 422 -12.67 -38.26 -9.31
C PRO A 422 -13.00 -37.34 -10.48
N LEU A 423 -11.98 -36.66 -11.02
CA LEU A 423 -12.04 -35.77 -12.16
C LEU A 423 -11.55 -36.54 -13.40
N GLY A 424 -12.49 -36.81 -14.32
CA GLY A 424 -12.14 -37.40 -15.61
C GLY A 424 -11.53 -36.35 -16.53
N ILE A 425 -10.21 -36.40 -16.72
CA ILE A 425 -9.55 -35.68 -17.81
C ILE A 425 -9.34 -36.67 -18.96
N GLY A 426 -9.66 -36.24 -20.19
CA GLY A 426 -9.75 -37.07 -21.40
C GLY A 426 -8.68 -38.16 -21.57
N SER A 427 -9.14 -39.30 -22.06
CA SER A 427 -8.46 -40.59 -22.21
C SER A 427 -7.10 -40.58 -22.92
N SER A 428 -6.15 -41.37 -22.40
CA SER A 428 -5.30 -42.24 -23.22
C SER A 428 -5.72 -43.69 -22.98
N ALA A 429 -6.08 -44.38 -24.05
CA ALA A 429 -6.60 -45.74 -24.04
C ALA A 429 -5.63 -46.72 -23.35
N GLY A 430 -6.11 -47.53 -22.41
CA GLY A 430 -5.41 -48.75 -21.98
C GLY A 430 -5.62 -49.24 -20.56
N GLN A 431 -6.09 -48.43 -19.62
CA GLN A 431 -6.34 -48.89 -18.23
C GLN A 431 -7.83 -48.89 -17.93
N GLN A 432 -8.40 -50.11 -17.84
CA GLN A 432 -9.71 -50.35 -17.25
C GLN A 432 -9.69 -49.85 -15.80
N ALA A 433 -10.23 -48.65 -15.58
CA ALA A 433 -10.65 -48.23 -14.25
C ALA A 433 -11.93 -49.00 -13.90
N ASP A 434 -11.76 -50.14 -13.23
CA ASP A 434 -12.86 -50.91 -12.60
C ASP A 434 -13.36 -50.21 -11.32
N GLY A 435 -13.39 -48.87 -11.33
CA GLY A 435 -13.69 -48.02 -10.19
C GLY A 435 -14.89 -47.13 -10.49
N SER A 436 -15.82 -47.05 -9.55
CA SER A 436 -16.99 -46.19 -9.66
C SER A 436 -16.57 -44.72 -9.84
N THR A 437 -17.08 -44.07 -10.88
CA THR A 437 -16.77 -42.68 -11.27
C THR A 437 -17.64 -41.64 -10.54
N GLY A 438 -18.42 -42.07 -9.54
CA GLY A 438 -19.28 -41.19 -8.76
C GLY A 438 -18.55 -40.45 -7.63
N PRO A 439 -19.25 -39.55 -6.92
CA PRO A 439 -18.77 -38.96 -5.69
C PRO A 439 -18.66 -40.00 -4.57
N GLY A 440 -17.54 -39.94 -3.85
CA GLY A 440 -17.28 -40.64 -2.61
C GLY A 440 -17.57 -39.72 -1.43
N PHE A 441 -18.13 -40.28 -0.36
CA PHE A 441 -18.41 -39.55 0.86
C PHE A 441 -17.65 -40.19 2.02
N GLU A 442 -17.02 -39.36 2.82
CA GLU A 442 -16.38 -39.79 4.06
C GLU A 442 -16.92 -38.95 5.21
N LEU A 443 -17.46 -39.64 6.20
CA LEU A 443 -17.88 -39.07 7.46
C LEU A 443 -16.97 -39.63 8.53
N GLU A 444 -16.27 -38.76 9.24
CA GLU A 444 -15.37 -39.15 10.30
C GLU A 444 -15.83 -38.56 11.62
N TYR A 445 -15.91 -39.42 12.63
CA TYR A 445 -16.27 -39.07 13.99
C TYR A 445 -15.19 -39.50 14.98
N SER A 446 -14.66 -38.54 15.74
CA SER A 446 -13.70 -38.80 16.81
C SER A 446 -14.44 -39.09 18.12
N LEU A 447 -14.41 -40.33 18.60
CA LEU A 447 -15.04 -40.73 19.86
C LEU A 447 -14.21 -40.26 21.06
N SER A 448 -12.88 -40.27 20.93
CA SER A 448 -11.90 -39.77 21.89
C SER A 448 -10.59 -39.40 21.17
N ARG A 449 -9.65 -38.74 21.86
CA ARG A 449 -8.29 -38.45 21.30
C ARG A 449 -7.57 -39.71 20.78
N TRP A 450 -7.94 -40.89 21.27
CA TRP A 450 -7.30 -42.15 20.92
C TRP A 450 -8.19 -43.07 20.05
N LEU A 451 -9.46 -42.75 19.79
CA LEU A 451 -10.38 -43.60 19.02
C LEU A 451 -11.16 -42.80 17.99
N ARG A 452 -10.98 -43.15 16.72
CA ARG A 452 -11.60 -42.50 15.57
C ARG A 452 -12.39 -43.51 14.74
N THR A 453 -13.58 -43.12 14.33
CA THR A 453 -14.46 -43.93 13.48
C THR A 453 -14.69 -43.22 12.16
N THR A 454 -14.39 -43.89 11.05
CA THR A 454 -14.58 -43.36 9.71
C THR A 454 -15.60 -44.22 8.97
N LEU A 455 -16.66 -43.58 8.49
CA LEU A 455 -17.69 -44.17 7.64
C LEU A 455 -17.47 -43.69 6.21
N ARG A 456 -17.32 -44.62 5.28
CA ARG A 456 -17.17 -44.33 3.84
C ARG A 456 -18.38 -44.84 3.07
N GLY A 457 -18.73 -44.13 2.01
CA GLY A 457 -19.82 -44.52 1.11
C GLY A 457 -19.77 -43.83 -0.25
N GLY A 458 -20.76 -44.10 -1.10
CA GLY A 458 -20.80 -43.61 -2.47
C GLY A 458 -19.85 -44.40 -3.36
N SER A 459 -18.96 -43.71 -4.07
CA SER A 459 -17.94 -44.35 -4.91
C SER A 459 -16.72 -44.86 -4.13
N LEU A 460 -16.62 -44.53 -2.84
CA LEU A 460 -15.64 -45.15 -1.95
C LEU A 460 -16.13 -46.54 -1.53
N PRO A 461 -15.24 -47.52 -1.34
CA PRO A 461 -15.60 -48.79 -0.74
C PRO A 461 -16.31 -48.55 0.59
N SER A 462 -17.55 -49.03 0.71
CA SER A 462 -18.32 -48.90 1.94
C SER A 462 -17.57 -49.60 3.06
N ALA A 463 -17.08 -48.81 4.01
CA ALA A 463 -16.27 -49.30 5.11
C ALA A 463 -16.61 -48.50 6.37
N LEU A 464 -16.70 -49.23 7.49
CA LEU A 464 -16.65 -48.67 8.82
C LEU A 464 -15.27 -49.00 9.40
N LEU A 465 -14.41 -48.01 9.51
CA LEU A 465 -13.06 -48.17 10.04
C LEU A 465 -13.03 -47.61 11.44
N MET A 466 -12.53 -48.38 12.40
CA MET A 466 -12.25 -47.89 13.75
C MET A 466 -10.74 -47.95 13.96
N ARG A 467 -10.14 -46.81 14.28
CA ARG A 467 -8.69 -46.69 14.47
C ARG A 467 -8.39 -46.21 15.89
N GLY A 468 -7.63 -47.03 16.61
CA GLY A 468 -7.08 -46.70 17.91
C GLY A 468 -5.64 -46.19 17.79
N ARG A 469 -5.29 -45.10 18.48
CA ARG A 469 -3.89 -44.69 18.70
C ARG A 469 -3.48 -45.01 20.13
N TYR A 470 -2.45 -45.84 20.30
CA TYR A 470 -1.73 -45.96 21.57
C TYR A 470 -0.58 -44.96 21.56
N ALA A 471 -0.57 -44.04 22.53
CA ALA A 471 0.60 -43.23 22.83
C ALA A 471 1.56 -44.09 23.67
N PHE A 472 2.84 -44.12 23.28
CA PHE A 472 3.92 -44.52 24.17
C PHE A 472 4.62 -43.27 24.69
#